data_AF-A0A931IV81-F1
#
_entry.id   AF-A0A931IV81-F1
#
_cell.length_a   1.000
_cell.length_b   1.000
_cell.length_c   1.000
_cell.angle_alpha   90.00
_cell.angle_beta   90.00
_cell.angle_gamma   90.00
#
_symmetry.space_group_name_H-M   'P 1'
#
loop_
_entity.id
_entity.type
_entity.pdbx_description
1 polymer ?
#
loop_
_entity_poly.entity_id
_entity_poly.type
_entity_poly.pdbx_seq_one_letter_code
_entity_poly.pdbx_strand_id
1 'polypeptide(L)'
;MPQYFSVVYSFPYSSVSDQFVNQIYSIIFKHFPFKSGYWNSENNSLDEITRWNSELLLRKFELGYDQHVMHNYKQILLASKQYEHLRIFWNYHDDEVQLHLIVPEYEILLDDEGWRFEGEHIIAFISLSVELWENQKLSLIQTHLEMDTAESLSNVLNGVVPLSNPFCIVNDEVFTNLENQLEAKCYCIKQLKNGVIIIEREYESLL
;
A
#
# COMPACT_ATOMS: atom_id res chain seq x y z
N MET A 1 3.71 9.48 17.96
CA MET A 1 3.13 8.32 17.26
C MET A 1 4.29 7.35 17.01
N PRO A 2 4.07 6.02 17.02
CA PRO A 2 5.14 5.11 16.61
C PRO A 2 5.45 5.33 15.13
N GLN A 3 6.62 4.85 14.69
CA GLN A 3 6.97 4.86 13.28
C GLN A 3 6.15 3.81 12.53
N TYR A 4 5.79 4.10 11.28
CA TYR A 4 4.92 3.24 10.47
C TYR A 4 5.59 2.79 9.18
N PHE A 5 5.59 1.48 8.97
CA PHE A 5 5.75 0.90 7.66
C PHE A 5 4.49 1.10 6.83
N SER A 6 4.67 1.38 5.55
CA SER A 6 3.60 1.63 4.61
C SER A 6 3.67 0.70 3.41
N VAL A 7 2.52 0.18 3.01
CA VAL A 7 2.27 -0.30 1.64
C VAL A 7 1.36 0.72 0.96
N VAL A 8 1.83 1.32 -0.11
CA VAL A 8 1.12 2.35 -0.87
C VAL A 8 0.65 1.75 -2.19
N TYR A 9 -0.66 1.63 -2.35
CA TYR A 9 -1.30 1.15 -3.57
C TYR A 9 -1.79 2.35 -4.38
N SER A 10 -1.22 2.60 -5.55
CA SER A 10 -1.64 3.68 -6.44
C SER A 10 -2.55 3.17 -7.55
N PHE A 11 -3.69 3.82 -7.72
CA PHE A 11 -4.69 3.55 -8.73
C PHE A 11 -4.88 4.80 -9.59
N PRO A 12 -5.02 4.66 -10.92
CA PRO A 12 -5.33 5.81 -11.74
C PRO A 12 -6.71 6.32 -11.39
N TYR A 13 -6.88 7.65 -11.29
CA TYR A 13 -8.18 8.24 -10.94
C TYR A 13 -9.30 7.82 -11.90
N SER A 14 -8.96 7.49 -13.15
CA SER A 14 -9.88 6.91 -14.13
C SER A 14 -10.54 5.59 -13.70
N SER A 15 -10.00 4.87 -12.71
CA SER A 15 -10.59 3.66 -12.12
C SER A 15 -11.65 3.97 -11.06
N VAL A 16 -11.73 5.20 -10.57
CA VAL A 16 -12.67 5.58 -9.51
C VAL A 16 -14.10 5.56 -10.05
N SER A 17 -14.93 4.74 -9.42
CA SER A 17 -16.35 4.59 -9.69
C SER A 17 -17.10 4.43 -8.37
N ASP A 18 -18.43 4.48 -8.39
CA ASP A 18 -19.26 4.32 -7.19
C ASP A 18 -19.01 3.00 -6.44
N GLN A 19 -18.51 1.97 -7.14
CA GLN A 19 -18.21 0.66 -6.57
C GLN A 19 -16.73 0.48 -6.19
N PHE A 20 -15.86 1.41 -6.57
CA PHE A 20 -14.40 1.28 -6.46
C PHE A 20 -13.95 0.94 -5.03
N VAL A 21 -14.31 1.76 -4.04
CA VAL A 21 -13.91 1.53 -2.64
C VAL A 21 -14.40 0.17 -2.13
N ASN A 22 -15.63 -0.19 -2.43
CA ASN A 22 -16.21 -1.46 -2.00
C ASN A 22 -15.50 -2.67 -2.62
N GLN A 23 -15.12 -2.59 -3.91
CA GLN A 23 -14.38 -3.64 -4.60
C GLN A 23 -12.99 -3.84 -3.97
N ILE A 24 -12.28 -2.76 -3.68
CA ILE A 24 -10.97 -2.81 -3.01
C ILE A 24 -11.09 -3.37 -1.59
N TYR A 25 -12.04 -2.87 -0.80
CA TYR A 25 -12.31 -3.37 0.55
C TYR A 25 -12.69 -4.85 0.57
N SER A 26 -13.47 -5.31 -0.40
CA SER A 26 -13.83 -6.72 -0.54
C SER A 26 -12.63 -7.63 -0.74
N ILE A 27 -11.55 -7.16 -1.37
CA ILE A 27 -10.29 -7.93 -1.50
C ILE A 27 -9.52 -7.88 -0.18
N ILE A 28 -9.31 -6.68 0.38
CA ILE A 28 -8.55 -6.48 1.62
C ILE A 28 -9.14 -7.31 2.76
N PHE A 29 -10.46 -7.33 2.92
CA PHE A 29 -11.11 -8.00 4.03
C PHE A 29 -11.06 -9.53 3.97
N LYS A 30 -10.65 -10.12 2.83
CA LYS A 30 -10.32 -11.56 2.77
C LYS A 30 -9.02 -11.87 3.50
N HIS A 31 -8.05 -10.95 3.45
CA HIS A 31 -6.75 -11.07 4.11
C HIS A 31 -6.82 -10.56 5.55
N PHE A 32 -7.40 -9.37 5.72
CA PHE A 32 -7.47 -8.66 6.99
C PHE A 32 -8.89 -8.13 7.21
N PRO A 33 -9.76 -8.86 7.92
CA PRO A 33 -11.16 -8.46 8.09
C PRO A 33 -11.33 -7.07 8.71
N PHE A 34 -12.42 -6.39 8.39
CA PHE A 34 -12.78 -5.15 9.09
C PHE A 34 -12.91 -5.38 10.60
N LYS A 35 -12.22 -4.57 11.42
CA LYS A 35 -12.36 -4.58 12.88
C LYS A 35 -13.26 -3.44 13.36
N SER A 36 -12.91 -2.21 12.99
CA SER A 36 -13.67 -0.99 13.33
C SER A 36 -13.19 0.18 12.48
N GLY A 37 -13.90 1.31 12.52
CA GLY A 37 -13.24 2.58 12.19
C GLY A 37 -12.19 2.94 13.24
N TYR A 38 -11.36 3.94 12.94
CA TYR A 38 -10.26 4.34 13.83
C TYR A 38 -10.22 5.87 14.04
N TRP A 39 -9.85 6.28 15.26
CA TRP A 39 -9.72 7.64 15.79
C TRP A 39 -10.98 8.53 15.82
N ASN A 40 -11.55 8.86 14.67
CA ASN A 40 -12.75 9.72 14.56
C ASN A 40 -13.88 8.99 13.85
N SER A 41 -13.84 7.65 13.86
CA SER A 41 -14.73 6.80 13.06
C SER A 41 -15.06 5.48 13.77
N GLU A 42 -14.72 5.32 15.04
CA GLU A 42 -14.94 4.12 15.85
C GLU A 42 -16.42 3.75 15.93
N ASN A 43 -17.29 4.77 15.96
CA ASN A 43 -18.73 4.59 16.01
C ASN A 43 -19.37 4.44 14.63
N ASN A 44 -18.59 4.52 13.54
CA ASN A 44 -19.13 4.35 12.20
C ASN A 44 -19.24 2.87 11.81
N SER A 45 -20.31 2.55 11.11
CA SER A 45 -20.41 1.25 10.44
C SER A 45 -19.47 1.19 9.24
N LEU A 46 -19.16 -0.04 8.79
CA LEU A 46 -18.39 -0.23 7.56
C LEU A 46 -19.05 0.46 6.36
N ASP A 47 -20.38 0.40 6.24
CA ASP A 47 -21.12 1.04 5.15
C ASP A 47 -20.99 2.57 5.19
N GLU A 48 -21.01 3.16 6.38
CA GLU A 48 -20.81 4.60 6.57
C GLU A 48 -19.40 5.04 6.22
N ILE A 49 -18.39 4.25 6.57
CA ILE A 49 -16.99 4.53 6.21
C ILE A 49 -16.79 4.38 4.70
N THR A 50 -17.32 3.29 4.11
CA THR A 50 -17.22 3.01 2.68
C THR A 50 -17.86 4.12 1.86
N ARG A 51 -19.10 4.52 2.19
CA ARG A 51 -19.80 5.60 1.50
C ARG A 51 -19.06 6.92 1.63
N TRP A 52 -18.59 7.26 2.83
CA TRP A 52 -17.84 8.48 3.06
C TRP A 52 -16.55 8.51 2.22
N ASN A 53 -15.77 7.43 2.24
CA ASN A 53 -14.53 7.34 1.51
C ASN A 53 -14.76 7.35 -0.02
N SER A 54 -15.84 6.74 -0.52
CA SER A 54 -16.23 6.88 -1.93
C SER A 54 -16.53 8.34 -2.30
N GLU A 55 -17.34 9.04 -1.50
CA GLU A 55 -17.66 10.46 -1.73
C GLU A 55 -16.41 11.36 -1.61
N LEU A 56 -15.50 11.05 -0.70
CA LEU A 56 -14.23 11.76 -0.49
C LEU A 56 -13.33 11.67 -1.73
N LEU A 57 -13.18 10.48 -2.29
CA LEU A 57 -12.35 10.25 -3.49
C LEU A 57 -12.93 10.94 -4.73
N LEU A 58 -14.25 10.92 -4.91
CA LEU A 58 -14.92 11.65 -6.00
C LEU A 58 -14.66 13.16 -5.99
N ARG A 59 -14.27 13.71 -4.83
CA ARG A 59 -13.92 15.13 -4.66
C ARG A 59 -12.43 15.41 -4.81
N LYS A 60 -11.60 14.41 -5.17
CA LYS A 60 -10.15 14.55 -5.31
C LYS A 60 -9.50 15.14 -4.05
N PHE A 61 -9.89 14.61 -2.89
CA PHE A 61 -9.42 15.10 -1.61
C PHE A 61 -7.94 14.74 -1.36
N GLU A 62 -7.10 15.76 -1.21
CA GLU A 62 -5.69 15.60 -0.87
C GLU A 62 -5.49 15.68 0.64
N LEU A 63 -4.87 14.65 1.22
CA LEU A 63 -4.45 14.66 2.61
C LEU A 63 -3.20 15.55 2.74
N GLY A 64 -3.33 16.65 3.47
CA GLY A 64 -2.20 17.54 3.76
C GLY A 64 -1.06 16.83 4.50
N TYR A 65 0.14 17.42 4.47
CA TYR A 65 1.38 16.85 5.00
C TYR A 65 1.36 16.42 6.47
N ASP A 66 0.51 17.03 7.30
CA ASP A 66 0.39 16.73 8.72
C ASP A 66 -0.45 15.47 9.01
N GLN A 67 -1.09 14.87 7.98
CA GLN A 67 -1.93 13.66 8.03
C GLN A 67 -2.92 13.63 9.21
N HIS A 68 -3.22 14.82 9.76
CA HIS A 68 -3.87 14.96 11.04
C HIS A 68 -5.33 14.53 10.92
N VAL A 69 -5.86 13.89 11.95
CA VAL A 69 -7.24 13.35 12.01
C VAL A 69 -8.36 14.37 11.84
N MET A 70 -8.00 15.66 11.78
CA MET A 70 -8.90 16.79 11.57
C MET A 70 -9.21 17.02 10.09
N HIS A 71 -8.54 16.30 9.19
CA HIS A 71 -8.70 16.42 7.74
C HIS A 71 -9.83 15.57 7.17
N ASN A 72 -10.78 15.12 8.01
CA ASN A 72 -12.05 14.50 7.59
C ASN A 72 -11.97 13.23 6.73
N TYR A 73 -10.82 12.58 6.64
CA TYR A 73 -10.71 11.23 6.06
C TYR A 73 -11.02 10.17 7.12
N LYS A 74 -11.58 9.02 6.70
CA LYS A 74 -11.90 7.93 7.61
C LYS A 74 -10.93 6.77 7.45
N GLN A 75 -10.30 6.40 8.57
CA GLN A 75 -9.42 5.25 8.65
C GLN A 75 -10.21 3.99 9.08
N ILE A 76 -9.75 2.85 8.60
CA ILE A 76 -10.24 1.54 9.05
C ILE A 76 -9.11 0.85 9.82
N LEU A 77 -9.45 0.32 10.99
CA LEU A 77 -8.62 -0.65 11.70
C LEU A 77 -8.97 -2.05 11.19
N LEU A 78 -7.96 -2.82 10.83
CA LEU A 78 -8.10 -4.17 10.33
C LEU A 78 -7.84 -5.19 11.46
N ALA A 79 -8.53 -6.33 11.39
CA ALA A 79 -8.34 -7.43 12.30
C ALA A 79 -7.17 -8.29 11.84
N SER A 80 -6.21 -8.51 12.74
CA SER A 80 -5.10 -9.44 12.54
C SER A 80 -4.76 -10.10 13.88
N LYS A 81 -4.19 -11.31 13.82
CA LYS A 81 -3.55 -11.96 14.97
C LYS A 81 -2.08 -11.53 15.12
N GLN A 82 -1.49 -11.02 14.06
CA GLN A 82 -0.08 -10.61 13.98
C GLN A 82 0.10 -9.11 14.25
N TYR A 83 -0.93 -8.30 14.00
CA TYR A 83 -0.84 -6.84 14.05
C TYR A 83 -1.92 -6.25 14.95
N GLU A 84 -1.53 -5.33 15.82
CA GLU A 84 -2.47 -4.63 16.71
C GLU A 84 -3.04 -3.39 16.05
N HIS A 85 -2.21 -2.67 15.27
CA HIS A 85 -2.53 -1.37 14.69
C HIS A 85 -2.41 -1.32 13.16
N LEU A 86 -2.78 -2.43 12.49
CA LEU A 86 -2.89 -2.47 11.04
C LEU A 86 -4.08 -1.64 10.55
N ARG A 87 -3.80 -0.59 9.78
CA ARG A 87 -4.80 0.40 9.36
C ARG A 87 -4.75 0.65 7.88
N ILE A 88 -5.88 1.08 7.32
CA ILE A 88 -5.94 1.60 5.95
C ILE A 88 -6.63 2.95 5.88
N PHE A 89 -6.18 3.77 4.95
CA PHE A 89 -6.82 5.04 4.61
C PHE A 89 -6.52 5.47 3.18
N TRP A 90 -7.36 6.36 2.66
CA TRP A 90 -7.27 6.86 1.30
C TRP A 90 -6.65 8.25 1.24
N ASN A 91 -5.98 8.51 0.14
CA ASN A 91 -5.47 9.81 -0.28
C ASN A 91 -5.68 9.99 -1.80
N TYR A 92 -5.73 11.23 -2.28
CA TYR A 92 -5.61 11.56 -3.69
C TYR A 92 -4.36 12.42 -3.88
N HIS A 93 -3.59 12.15 -4.93
CA HIS A 93 -2.42 12.94 -5.29
C HIS A 93 -2.05 12.69 -6.76
N ASP A 94 -1.65 13.73 -7.50
CA ASP A 94 -1.14 13.62 -8.88
C ASP A 94 -2.02 12.81 -9.86
N ASP A 95 -3.35 12.98 -9.77
CA ASP A 95 -4.33 12.22 -10.56
C ASP A 95 -4.34 10.70 -10.33
N GLU A 96 -3.78 10.28 -9.20
CA GLU A 96 -3.88 8.95 -8.64
C GLU A 96 -4.70 8.98 -7.35
N VAL A 97 -5.41 7.89 -7.09
CA VAL A 97 -5.92 7.56 -5.76
C VAL A 97 -4.95 6.59 -5.10
N GLN A 98 -4.56 6.89 -3.88
CA GLN A 98 -3.65 6.08 -3.09
C GLN A 98 -4.38 5.47 -1.91
N LEU A 99 -4.28 4.15 -1.76
CA LEU A 99 -4.60 3.47 -0.51
C LEU A 99 -3.29 3.27 0.24
N HIS A 100 -3.24 3.78 1.46
CA HIS A 100 -2.15 3.48 2.39
C HIS A 100 -2.62 2.37 3.32
N LEU A 101 -1.85 1.29 3.40
CA LEU A 101 -1.91 0.31 4.45
C LEU A 101 -0.70 0.52 5.34
N ILE A 102 -0.93 0.75 6.63
CA ILE A 102 0.15 1.06 7.58
C ILE A 102 0.08 0.17 8.81
N VAL A 103 1.25 -0.17 9.32
CA VAL A 103 1.45 -0.96 10.55
C VAL A 103 2.67 -0.39 11.28
N PRO A 104 2.67 -0.34 12.63
CA PRO A 104 3.86 0.12 13.34
C PRO A 104 5.08 -0.73 12.98
N GLU A 105 6.22 -0.08 12.76
CA GLU A 105 7.44 -0.77 12.32
C GLU A 105 7.89 -1.86 13.30
N TYR A 106 7.73 -1.62 14.61
CA TYR A 106 8.08 -2.59 15.65
C TYR A 106 7.23 -3.88 15.61
N GLU A 107 6.09 -3.89 14.90
CA GLU A 107 5.25 -5.09 14.73
C GLU A 107 5.72 -5.97 13.56
N ILE A 108 6.68 -5.52 12.74
CA ILE A 108 7.11 -6.23 11.53
C ILE A 108 8.63 -6.34 11.37
N LEU A 109 9.39 -5.49 12.06
CA LEU A 109 10.85 -5.51 12.06
C LEU A 109 11.37 -6.52 13.07
N LEU A 110 12.48 -7.16 12.72
CA LEU A 110 13.29 -7.92 13.66
C LEU A 110 13.89 -6.97 14.70
N ASP A 111 14.01 -7.43 15.94
CA ASP A 111 14.74 -6.73 17.00
C ASP A 111 16.26 -6.87 16.77
N ASP A 112 16.75 -6.22 15.72
CA ASP A 112 18.16 -6.12 15.36
C ASP A 112 18.57 -4.72 14.87
N GLU A 113 19.87 -4.47 14.74
CA GLU A 113 20.39 -3.18 14.26
C GLU A 113 20.24 -2.99 12.73
N GLY A 114 19.72 -4.00 12.02
CA GLY A 114 19.71 -4.08 10.57
C GLY A 114 18.43 -3.56 9.91
N TRP A 115 17.39 -3.21 10.67
CA TRP A 115 16.08 -2.80 10.15
C TRP A 115 15.46 -3.83 9.19
N ARG A 116 15.73 -5.11 9.45
CA ARG A 116 15.25 -6.22 8.62
C ARG A 116 13.83 -6.59 9.01
N PHE A 117 13.05 -7.06 8.04
CA PHE A 117 11.70 -7.51 8.30
C PHE A 117 11.67 -8.99 8.70
N GLU A 118 10.70 -9.34 9.53
CA GLU A 118 10.36 -10.72 9.77
C GLU A 118 9.48 -11.24 8.61
N GLY A 119 9.99 -12.23 7.87
CA GLY A 119 9.40 -12.66 6.60
C GLY A 119 7.94 -13.16 6.72
N GLU A 120 7.55 -13.72 7.87
CA GLU A 120 6.16 -14.12 8.14
C GLU A 120 5.18 -12.94 8.17
N HIS A 121 5.65 -11.73 8.51
CA HIS A 121 4.84 -10.53 8.44
C HIS A 121 4.73 -10.01 7.00
N ILE A 122 5.84 -10.02 6.27
CA ILE A 122 5.90 -9.50 4.90
C ILE A 122 5.09 -10.33 3.90
N ILE A 123 5.08 -11.66 4.04
CA ILE A 123 4.33 -12.53 3.11
C ILE A 123 2.83 -12.20 3.06
N ALA A 124 2.24 -11.75 4.17
CA ALA A 124 0.84 -11.37 4.21
C ALA A 124 0.58 -10.11 3.36
N PHE A 125 1.49 -9.12 3.41
CA PHE A 125 1.41 -7.92 2.60
C PHE A 125 1.68 -8.18 1.12
N ILE A 126 2.64 -9.07 0.80
CA ILE A 126 2.88 -9.53 -0.58
C ILE A 126 1.61 -10.19 -1.13
N SER A 127 1.02 -11.13 -0.39
CA SER A 127 -0.17 -11.87 -0.83
C SER A 127 -1.35 -10.96 -1.15
N LEU A 128 -1.64 -9.99 -0.27
CA LEU A 128 -2.66 -8.97 -0.53
C LEU A 128 -2.32 -8.11 -1.76
N SER A 129 -1.06 -7.69 -1.88
CA SER A 129 -0.61 -6.81 -2.96
C SER A 129 -0.68 -7.47 -4.32
N VAL A 130 -0.33 -8.75 -4.40
CA VAL A 130 -0.49 -9.56 -5.62
C VAL A 130 -1.98 -9.73 -5.95
N GLU A 131 -2.84 -10.08 -4.99
CA GLU A 131 -4.28 -10.23 -5.29
C GLU A 131 -4.89 -8.90 -5.77
N LEU A 132 -4.54 -7.77 -5.15
CA LEU A 132 -4.96 -6.45 -5.62
C LEU A 132 -4.47 -6.19 -7.04
N TRP A 133 -3.17 -6.41 -7.31
CA TRP A 133 -2.56 -6.20 -8.63
C TRP A 133 -3.26 -7.00 -9.74
N GLU A 134 -3.57 -8.26 -9.50
CA GLU A 134 -4.12 -9.14 -10.53
C GLU A 134 -5.61 -8.92 -10.82
N ASN A 135 -6.33 -8.29 -9.88
CA ASN A 135 -7.78 -8.11 -9.92
C ASN A 135 -8.22 -6.66 -10.08
N GLN A 136 -7.32 -5.69 -9.91
CA GLN A 136 -7.61 -4.27 -9.96
C GLN A 136 -6.63 -3.54 -10.87
N LYS A 137 -7.04 -2.40 -11.41
CA LYS A 137 -6.17 -1.58 -12.25
C LYS A 137 -5.31 -0.68 -11.35
N LEU A 138 -4.16 -1.19 -10.93
CA LEU A 138 -3.13 -0.42 -10.22
C LEU A 138 -2.08 0.12 -11.19
N SER A 139 -1.55 1.29 -10.85
CA SER A 139 -0.43 1.91 -11.55
C SER A 139 0.90 1.46 -10.94
N LEU A 140 0.96 1.37 -9.60
CA LEU A 140 2.18 1.18 -8.83
C LEU A 140 1.86 0.71 -7.40
N ILE A 141 2.66 -0.20 -6.86
CA ILE A 141 2.67 -0.55 -5.43
C ILE A 141 4.09 -0.34 -4.90
N GLN A 142 4.22 0.36 -3.78
CA GLN A 142 5.51 0.61 -3.12
C GLN A 142 5.43 0.28 -1.64
N THR A 143 6.54 -0.16 -1.07
CA THR A 143 6.67 -0.32 0.39
C THR A 143 7.85 0.47 0.93
N HIS A 144 7.67 1.04 2.11
CA HIS A 144 8.70 1.87 2.74
C HIS A 144 8.49 2.04 4.24
N LEU A 145 9.58 2.38 4.95
CA LEU A 145 9.56 2.78 6.37
C LEU A 145 9.17 4.26 6.49
N GLU A 146 8.91 4.76 7.70
CA GLU A 146 8.40 6.11 7.95
C GLU A 146 9.35 7.21 7.49
N MET A 147 10.66 6.98 7.61
CA MET A 147 11.68 7.96 7.20
C MET A 147 11.84 8.07 5.68
N ASP A 148 11.27 7.12 4.95
CA ASP A 148 11.25 7.10 3.51
C ASP A 148 9.95 7.72 2.98
N THR A 149 9.92 8.08 1.69
CA THR A 149 8.70 8.61 1.05
C THR A 149 8.50 7.95 -0.30
N ALA A 150 7.33 7.34 -0.49
CA ALA A 150 6.89 6.80 -1.77
C ALA A 150 7.11 7.79 -2.92
N GLU A 151 7.73 7.32 -4.00
CA GLU A 151 7.88 8.11 -5.23
C GLU A 151 6.54 8.30 -5.94
N SER A 152 6.39 9.43 -6.63
CA SER A 152 5.21 9.69 -7.46
C SER A 152 5.24 8.85 -8.73
N LEU A 153 4.06 8.51 -9.27
CA LEU A 153 3.96 7.76 -10.52
C LEU A 153 4.69 8.48 -11.67
N SER A 154 4.59 9.81 -11.73
CA SER A 154 5.29 10.62 -12.74
C SER A 154 6.80 10.45 -12.66
N ASN A 155 7.38 10.46 -11.46
CA ASN A 155 8.82 10.23 -11.29
C ASN A 155 9.21 8.82 -11.75
N VAL A 156 8.43 7.81 -11.36
CA VAL A 156 8.68 6.41 -11.71
C VAL A 156 8.61 6.19 -13.22
N LEU A 157 7.62 6.79 -13.90
CA LEU A 157 7.51 6.75 -15.37
C LEU A 157 8.70 7.42 -16.08
N ASN A 158 9.34 8.39 -15.43
CA ASN A 158 10.56 9.04 -15.91
C ASN A 158 11.85 8.30 -15.52
N GLY A 159 11.74 7.08 -14.98
CA GLY A 159 12.87 6.21 -14.70
C GLY A 159 13.45 6.33 -13.29
N VAL A 160 12.78 7.02 -12.36
CA VAL A 160 13.14 6.97 -10.94
C VAL A 160 12.75 5.60 -10.39
N VAL A 161 13.66 4.95 -9.66
CA VAL A 161 13.40 3.65 -9.06
C VAL A 161 12.34 3.81 -7.95
N PRO A 162 11.22 3.07 -8.00
CA PRO A 162 10.22 3.10 -6.95
C PRO A 162 10.77 2.54 -5.64
N LEU A 163 10.25 3.01 -4.51
CA LEU A 163 10.63 2.43 -3.23
C LEU A 163 10.17 0.98 -3.10
N SER A 164 11.11 0.12 -2.70
CA SER A 164 10.97 -1.32 -2.69
C SER A 164 11.47 -1.92 -1.37
N ASN A 165 11.16 -1.30 -0.24
CA ASN A 165 11.65 -1.72 1.08
C ASN A 165 10.51 -2.42 1.84
N PRO A 166 10.32 -3.76 1.75
CA PRO A 166 11.15 -4.72 1.02
C PRO A 166 10.67 -5.07 -0.41
N PHE A 167 9.53 -4.58 -0.90
CA PHE A 167 9.09 -4.88 -2.28
C PHE A 167 8.33 -3.74 -2.97
N CYS A 168 8.27 -3.79 -4.29
CA CYS A 168 7.38 -2.97 -5.10
C CYS A 168 6.78 -3.80 -6.24
N ILE A 169 5.65 -3.33 -6.79
CA ILE A 169 5.02 -3.94 -7.96
C ILE A 169 4.79 -2.85 -9.01
N VAL A 170 5.28 -3.10 -10.22
CA VAL A 170 5.22 -2.18 -11.36
C VAL A 170 4.67 -2.89 -12.59
N ASN A 171 4.15 -2.15 -13.55
CA ASN A 171 3.78 -2.72 -14.85
C ASN A 171 5.03 -3.01 -15.70
N ASP A 172 4.85 -3.79 -16.78
CA ASP A 172 5.95 -4.23 -17.65
C ASP A 172 6.67 -3.05 -18.36
N GLU A 173 5.94 -1.98 -18.68
CA GLU A 173 6.51 -0.77 -19.31
C GLU A 173 7.47 -0.06 -18.36
N VAL A 174 7.04 0.18 -17.12
CA VAL A 174 7.87 0.73 -16.06
C VAL A 174 9.06 -0.18 -15.78
N PHE A 175 8.85 -1.50 -15.68
CA PHE A 175 9.93 -2.45 -15.44
C PHE A 175 11.01 -2.37 -16.52
N THR A 176 10.63 -2.30 -17.80
CA THR A 176 11.56 -2.20 -18.93
C THR A 176 12.46 -0.96 -18.82
N ASN A 177 11.94 0.15 -18.30
CA ASN A 177 12.72 1.39 -18.10
C ASN A 177 13.67 1.31 -16.89
N LEU A 178 13.37 0.44 -15.91
CA LEU A 178 14.11 0.30 -14.65
C LEU A 178 15.12 -0.84 -14.66
N GLU A 179 14.95 -1.86 -15.50
CA GLU A 179 15.71 -3.12 -15.43
C GLU A 179 17.23 -2.92 -15.37
N ASN A 180 17.77 -1.96 -16.13
CA ASN A 180 19.20 -1.66 -16.16
C ASN A 180 19.73 -0.98 -14.88
N GLN A 181 18.85 -0.43 -14.04
CA GLN A 181 19.17 0.22 -12.77
C GLN A 181 19.08 -0.75 -11.58
N LEU A 182 18.37 -1.88 -11.76
CA LEU A 182 18.20 -2.87 -10.70
C LEU A 182 19.42 -3.79 -10.60
N GLU A 183 20.13 -3.72 -9.48
CA GLU A 183 21.26 -4.61 -9.23
C GLU A 183 20.77 -6.04 -8.93
N ALA A 184 21.03 -6.99 -9.83
CA ALA A 184 20.55 -8.38 -9.71
C ALA A 184 21.00 -9.12 -8.42
N LYS A 185 22.04 -8.63 -7.74
CA LYS A 185 22.48 -9.14 -6.43
C LYS A 185 21.62 -8.62 -5.26
N CYS A 186 20.92 -7.50 -5.45
CA CYS A 186 20.12 -6.84 -4.43
C CYS A 186 18.63 -7.20 -4.55
N TYR A 187 18.17 -7.63 -5.72
CA TYR A 187 16.77 -7.90 -5.98
C TYR A 187 16.49 -9.29 -6.55
N CYS A 188 15.32 -9.81 -6.23
CA CYS A 188 14.64 -10.89 -6.92
C CYS A 188 13.45 -10.30 -7.69
N ILE A 189 13.25 -10.78 -8.92
CA ILE A 189 12.26 -10.25 -9.85
C ILE A 189 11.37 -11.42 -10.29
N LYS A 190 10.05 -11.27 -10.16
CA LYS A 190 9.09 -12.30 -10.58
C LYS A 190 7.97 -11.68 -11.40
N GLN A 191 7.66 -12.34 -12.51
CA GLN A 191 6.54 -11.95 -13.37
C GLN A 191 5.22 -12.25 -12.67
N LEU A 192 4.32 -11.27 -12.69
CA LEU A 192 2.92 -11.37 -12.31
C LEU A 192 2.04 -11.20 -13.55
N LYS A 193 0.73 -11.40 -13.39
CA LYS A 193 -0.24 -11.02 -14.41
C LYS A 193 -0.23 -9.49 -14.55
N ASN A 194 0.11 -8.98 -15.73
CA ASN A 194 0.15 -7.56 -16.09
C ASN A 194 1.17 -6.72 -15.31
N GLY A 195 2.25 -7.32 -14.80
CA GLY A 195 3.33 -6.58 -14.16
C GLY A 195 4.38 -7.48 -13.53
N VAL A 196 5.25 -6.86 -12.74
CA VAL A 196 6.43 -7.49 -12.16
C VAL A 196 6.52 -7.07 -10.70
N ILE A 197 6.75 -8.04 -9.81
CA ILE A 197 7.16 -7.78 -8.44
C ILE A 197 8.68 -7.77 -8.36
N ILE A 198 9.21 -6.71 -7.75
CA ILE A 198 10.63 -6.54 -7.43
C ILE A 198 10.72 -6.58 -5.91
N ILE A 199 11.45 -7.55 -5.37
CA ILE A 199 11.62 -7.73 -3.92
C ILE A 199 13.11 -7.77 -3.59
N GLU A 200 13.50 -7.28 -2.43
CA GLU A 200 14.87 -7.43 -1.95
C GLU A 200 15.26 -8.90 -1.87
N ARG A 201 16.50 -9.19 -2.28
CA ARG A 201 17.01 -10.56 -2.49
C ARG A 201 16.88 -11.43 -1.24
N GLU A 202 17.03 -10.84 -0.05
CA GLU A 202 16.94 -11.58 1.20
C GLU A 202 15.54 -12.16 1.47
N TYR A 203 14.49 -11.60 0.84
CA TYR A 203 13.11 -12.08 0.94
C TYR A 203 12.67 -12.88 -0.30
N GLU A 204 13.61 -13.35 -1.15
CA GLU A 204 13.27 -14.09 -2.38
C GLU A 204 12.43 -15.35 -2.12
N SER A 205 12.56 -15.97 -0.95
CA SER A 205 11.84 -17.18 -0.55
C SER A 205 10.34 -16.96 -0.33
N LEU A 206 9.89 -15.70 -0.26
CA LEU A 206 8.50 -15.33 -0.07
C LEU A 206 7.69 -15.31 -1.38
N LEU A 207 8.34 -15.46 -2.55
CA LEU A 207 7.70 -15.36 -3.87
C LEU A 207 7.29 -16.70 -4.47
#